data_AF-A0A954K6B6-F1
#
_entry.id   AF-A0A954K6B6-F1
#
_cell.length_a   1.000
_cell.length_b   1.000
_cell.length_c   1.000
_cell.angle_alpha   90.00
_cell.angle_beta   90.00
_cell.angle_gamma   90.00
#
_symmetry.space_group_name_H-M   'P 1'
#
loop_
_entity.id
_entity.type
_entity.pdbx_description
1 polymer ?
#
loop_
_entity_poly.entity_id
_entity_poly.type
_entity_poly.pdbx_seq_one_letter_code
_entity_poly.pdbx_strand_id
1 'polypeptide(L)'
;FKADTAAVKPNPVHDRKILSDFSHFIQSFDRTLHTEVKHWDSGTRFRHPWFGLMNMHQWVCLAALHQGIHRKQIQYILKASA
;
A
#
# COMPACT_ATOMS: atom_id res chain seq x y z
N PHE A 1 6.27 15.96 10.36
CA PHE A 1 5.59 14.68 10.65
C PHE A 1 6.65 13.66 11.07
N LYS A 2 6.53 13.04 12.25
CA LYS A 2 7.37 11.93 12.70
C LYS A 2 6.56 10.66 12.51
N ALA A 3 7.11 9.69 11.81
CA ALA A 3 6.41 8.47 11.47
C ALA A 3 6.28 7.56 12.71
N ASP A 4 5.09 6.99 12.93
CA ASP A 4 4.75 6.16 14.09
C ASP A 4 3.94 4.95 13.64
N THR A 5 4.39 3.75 14.03
CA THR A 5 3.72 2.49 13.69
C THR A 5 2.44 2.25 14.47
N ALA A 6 2.29 2.84 15.66
CA ALA A 6 1.06 2.74 16.45
C ALA A 6 -0.09 3.49 15.76
N ALA A 7 0.21 4.64 15.16
CA ALA A 7 -0.73 5.48 14.42
C ALA A 7 -1.31 4.83 13.14
N VAL A 8 -0.76 3.70 12.67
CA VAL A 8 -1.20 3.01 11.44
C VAL A 8 -1.71 1.58 11.70
N LYS A 9 -2.06 1.26 12.95
CA LYS A 9 -2.72 -0.01 13.26
C LYS A 9 -4.14 -0.06 12.68
N PRO A 10 -4.60 -1.23 12.19
CA PRO A 10 -5.98 -1.38 11.70
C PRO A 10 -6.99 -1.05 12.79
N ASN A 11 -8.02 -0.28 12.43
CA ASN A 11 -9.17 -0.06 13.30
C ASN A 11 -10.02 -1.34 13.34
N PRO A 12 -10.37 -1.91 14.51
CA PRO A 12 -11.16 -3.15 14.59
C PRO A 12 -12.58 -3.02 14.01
N VAL A 13 -13.07 -1.81 13.78
CA VAL A 13 -14.36 -1.57 13.14
C VAL A 13 -14.20 -1.66 11.63
N HIS A 14 -14.62 -2.80 11.07
CA HIS A 14 -14.71 -3.02 9.63
C HIS A 14 -16.10 -3.53 9.28
N ASP A 15 -16.70 -2.95 8.24
CA ASP A 15 -17.93 -3.47 7.67
C ASP A 15 -17.64 -4.50 6.57
N ARG A 16 -18.69 -5.15 6.06
CA ARG A 16 -18.56 -6.12 4.95
C ARG A 16 -18.14 -5.47 3.62
N LYS A 17 -18.13 -4.13 3.52
CA LYS A 17 -17.82 -3.40 2.30
C LYS A 17 -16.32 -3.28 2.06
N ILE A 18 -15.49 -3.52 3.09
CA ILE A 18 -14.02 -3.41 2.99
C ILE A 18 -13.41 -4.23 1.83
N LEU A 19 -13.97 -5.40 1.53
CA LEU A 19 -13.51 -6.24 0.42
C LEU A 19 -13.83 -5.62 -0.94
N SER A 20 -15.01 -5.01 -1.07
CA SER A 20 -15.43 -4.29 -2.27
C SER A 20 -14.57 -3.04 -2.48
N ASP A 21 -14.34 -2.27 -1.41
CA ASP A 21 -13.52 -1.06 -1.44
C ASP A 21 -12.07 -1.35 -1.78
N PHE A 22 -11.52 -2.43 -1.21
CA PHE A 22 -10.18 -2.89 -1.57
C PHE A 22 -10.11 -3.29 -3.05
N SER A 23 -11.09 -4.04 -3.55
CA SER A 23 -11.14 -4.43 -4.98
C SER A 23 -11.18 -3.21 -5.90
N HIS A 24 -12.05 -2.24 -5.60
CA HIS A 24 -12.15 -0.99 -6.37
C HIS A 24 -10.85 -0.17 -6.29
N PHE A 25 -10.21 -0.10 -5.13
CA PHE A 25 -8.94 0.57 -4.95
C PHE A 25 -7.85 -0.04 -5.84
N ILE A 26 -7.72 -1.38 -5.87
CA ILE A 26 -6.71 -2.06 -6.70
C ILE A 26 -6.96 -1.80 -8.19
N GLN A 27 -8.21 -1.87 -8.65
CA GLN A 27 -8.55 -1.57 -10.05
C GLN A 27 -8.23 -0.12 -10.43
N SER A 28 -8.55 0.84 -9.53
CA SER A 28 -8.24 2.24 -9.79
C SER A 28 -6.72 2.49 -9.76
N PHE A 29 -6.00 1.86 -8.85
CA PHE A 29 -4.55 1.98 -8.75
C PHE A 29 -3.88 1.48 -10.04
N ASP A 30 -4.25 0.28 -10.51
CA ASP A 30 -3.76 -0.29 -11.76
C ASP A 30 -4.04 0.61 -12.96
N ARG A 31 -5.29 1.07 -13.11
CA ARG A 31 -5.68 2.02 -14.16
C ARG A 31 -4.84 3.29 -14.11
N THR A 32 -4.67 3.91 -12.94
CA THR A 32 -3.86 5.12 -12.79
C THR A 32 -2.41 4.90 -13.18
N LEU A 33 -1.82 3.75 -12.82
CA LEU A 33 -0.46 3.41 -13.25
C LEU A 33 -0.36 3.30 -14.77
N HIS A 34 -1.36 2.73 -15.44
CA HIS A 34 -1.37 2.56 -16.89
C HIS A 34 -1.71 3.84 -17.67
N THR A 35 -2.53 4.74 -17.12
CA THR A 35 -2.99 5.93 -17.86
C THR A 35 -2.16 7.18 -17.55
N GLU A 36 -1.72 7.36 -16.31
CA GLU A 36 -1.12 8.61 -15.86
C GLU A 36 0.42 8.56 -15.79
N VAL A 37 1.01 7.38 -15.58
CA VAL A 37 2.47 7.26 -15.42
C VAL A 37 3.15 7.15 -16.78
N LYS A 38 3.68 8.28 -17.25
CA LYS A 38 4.40 8.37 -18.54
C LYS A 38 5.90 8.07 -18.41
N HIS A 39 6.50 8.43 -17.26
CA HIS A 39 7.94 8.33 -17.02
C HIS A 39 8.20 7.71 -15.64
N TRP A 40 8.54 6.43 -15.63
CA TRP A 40 8.80 5.65 -14.42
C TRP A 40 10.11 6.05 -13.70
N ASP A 41 11.07 6.52 -14.48
CA ASP A 41 12.42 6.93 -14.09
C ASP A 41 12.55 8.45 -13.88
N SER A 42 11.42 9.18 -13.91
CA SER A 42 11.40 10.62 -13.67
C SER A 42 12.20 11.00 -12.42
N GLY A 43 12.98 12.07 -12.53
CA GLY A 43 13.76 12.64 -11.42
C GLY A 43 12.88 13.27 -10.33
N THR A 44 11.58 13.46 -10.57
CA THR A 44 10.62 13.98 -9.59
C THR A 44 10.47 13.01 -8.42
N ARG A 45 10.59 13.53 -7.20
CA ARG A 45 10.51 12.73 -5.97
C ARG A 45 9.53 13.32 -4.98
N PHE A 46 8.79 12.44 -4.30
CA PHE A 46 7.90 12.79 -3.20
C PHE A 46 8.38 12.13 -1.91
N ARG A 47 8.22 12.83 -0.79
CA ARG A 47 8.70 12.36 0.52
C ARG A 47 7.74 11.34 1.12
N HIS A 48 8.21 10.12 1.30
CA HIS A 48 7.57 9.10 2.13
C HIS A 48 7.97 9.30 3.61
N PRO A 49 7.03 9.16 4.58
CA PRO A 49 7.31 9.40 6.00
C PRO A 49 8.45 8.58 6.61
N TRP A 50 8.65 7.33 6.16
CA TRP A 50 9.67 6.42 6.69
C TRP A 50 10.89 6.24 5.77
N PHE A 51 10.73 6.43 4.46
CA PHE A 51 11.77 6.08 3.46
C PHE A 51 12.39 7.30 2.79
N GLY A 52 11.91 8.51 3.08
CA GLY A 52 12.45 9.74 2.51
C GLY A 52 11.99 9.98 1.07
N LEU A 53 12.83 10.62 0.26
CA LEU A 53 12.47 11.01 -1.11
C LEU A 53 12.49 9.82 -2.07
N MET A 54 11.34 9.52 -2.66
CA MET A 54 11.16 8.39 -3.57
C MET A 54 10.61 8.86 -4.92
N ASN A 55 11.11 8.28 -6.01
CA ASN A 55 10.57 8.45 -7.36
C ASN A 55 9.41 7.48 -7.61
N MET A 56 8.74 7.61 -8.77
CA MET A 56 7.55 6.82 -9.09
C MET A 56 7.81 5.30 -9.05
N HIS A 57 8.90 4.84 -9.68
CA HIS A 57 9.28 3.43 -9.64
C HIS A 57 9.43 2.91 -8.20
N GLN A 58 10.13 3.65 -7.34
CA GLN A 58 10.33 3.27 -5.94
C GLN A 58 8.99 3.21 -5.16
N TRP A 59 8.07 4.14 -5.42
CA TRP A 59 6.74 4.12 -4.81
C TRP A 59 5.94 2.88 -5.19
N VAL A 60 5.99 2.46 -6.46
CA VAL A 60 5.29 1.25 -6.93
C VAL A 60 5.94 -0.03 -6.41
N CYS A 61 7.28 -0.10 -6.34
CA CYS A 61 7.97 -1.20 -5.67
C CYS A 61 7.54 -1.33 -4.20
N LEU A 62 7.46 -0.19 -3.48
CA LEU A 62 7.01 -0.18 -2.10
C LEU A 62 5.56 -0.66 -1.98
N ALA A 63 4.66 -0.24 -2.87
CA ALA A 63 3.28 -0.71 -2.87
C ALA A 63 3.20 -2.24 -3.01
N ALA A 64 3.93 -2.84 -3.93
CA ALA A 64 3.97 -4.29 -4.13
C ALA A 64 4.51 -5.04 -2.88
N LEU A 65 5.65 -4.58 -2.35
CA LEU A 65 6.25 -5.15 -1.13
C LEU A 65 5.30 -5.04 0.06
N HIS A 66 4.63 -3.90 0.22
CA HIS A 66 3.69 -3.64 1.31
C HIS A 66 2.49 -4.60 1.26
N GLN A 67 1.90 -4.81 0.08
CA GLN A 67 0.83 -5.80 -0.10
C GLN A 67 1.30 -7.21 0.23
N GLY A 68 2.52 -7.58 -0.17
CA GLY A 68 3.12 -8.88 0.17
C GLY A 68 3.27 -9.09 1.69
N ILE A 69 3.68 -8.05 2.42
CA ILE A 69 3.78 -8.07 3.89
C ILE A 69 2.40 -8.29 4.52
N HIS A 70 1.39 -7.53 4.10
CA HIS A 70 0.03 -7.68 4.63
C HIS A 70 -0.57 -9.06 4.36
N ARG A 71 -0.37 -9.61 3.15
CA ARG A 71 -0.80 -10.97 2.83
C ARG A 71 -0.17 -11.99 3.78
N LYS A 72 1.14 -11.90 4.04
CA LYS A 72 1.84 -12.78 4.98
C LYS A 72 1.30 -12.63 6.40
N GLN A 73 1.06 -11.40 6.86
CA GLN A 73 0.48 -11.14 8.18
C GLN A 73 -0.90 -11.80 8.34
N ILE A 74 -1.78 -11.67 7.34
CA ILE A 74 -3.09 -12.34 7.34
C ILE A 74 -2.92 -13.86 7.42
N GLN A 75 -2.01 -14.43 6.63
CA GLN A 75 -1.72 -15.87 6.67
C GLN A 75 -1.22 -16.34 8.05
N TYR A 76 -0.37 -15.56 8.72
CA TYR A 76 0.08 -15.88 10.08
C TYR A 76 -1.04 -15.80 11.10
N ILE A 77 -1.93 -14.80 11.00
CA ILE A 77 -3.12 -14.69 11.87
C ILE A 77 -4.01 -15.92 11.70
N LEU A 78 -4.35 -16.28 10.45
CA LEU A 78 -5.19 -17.45 10.18
C LEU A 78 -4.58 -18.76 10.71
N LYS A 79 -3.26 -18.91 10.63
CA LYS A 79 -2.56 -20.08 11.20
C LYS A 79 -2.55 -20.10 12.74
N ALA A 80 -2.47 -18.93 13.38
CA ALA A 80 -2.48 -18.82 14.83
C ALA A 80 -3.89 -18.93 15.43
N SER A 81 -4.94 -18.77 14.61
CA SER A 81 -6.35 -18.92 14.98
C SER A 81 -6.93 -20.31 14.69
N ALA A 82 -6.13 -21.23 14.14
CA ALA A 82 -6.48 -22.63 13.88
C ALA A 82 -5.93 -23.53 15.00
#